data_AF-A0A924SA69-F1
#
_entry.id   AF-A0A924SA69-F1
#
_cell.length_a   1.000
_cell.length_b   1.000
_cell.length_c   1.000
_cell.angle_alpha   90.00
_cell.angle_beta   90.00
_cell.angle_gamma   90.00
#
_symmetry.space_group_name_H-M   'P 1'
#
loop_
_entity.id
_entity.type
_entity.pdbx_description
1 polymer ?
#
loop_
_entity_poly.entity_id
_entity_poly.type
_entity_poly.pdbx_seq_one_letter_code
_entity_poly.pdbx_strand_id
1 'polypeptide(L)'
;TFIHRQTLANQVRFTTVELADLDARIAQAAERALAMEVAAFEDWRAEACRLAEPIQLAAEALAKLDVAAALAEWAEDSGAVRPMVDKSLVFEAKAARHPVVEAAVKRAGDPYTPNDCCLDAAGEAGARLSIVTGPNMAGKSTFLRQNALLAILAQSGCYVPAKSLRLGVVDRLFSRVGAGDDLARGRSTFMMEMVETAAILTQASPRSLVILDEIGRGTATYDGLAIAWACAEALHDTNRCRALFATHYHELATLETRLAHVSNLSLRAKEWNGDLVFLHEAAAGPADRSYGVQVAKLAGVPPAVVARAKEVLDRLESKTESPARLDDLPLFAAFAPASAPAQVAPSRTDAALQDLDVDGMSPREALDALYRLKALLKP
;
A
#
# COMPACT_ATOMS: atom_id res chain seq x y z
N THR A 1 -49.88 -64.43 34.51
CA THR A 1 -50.54 -64.48 33.20
C THR A 1 -49.88 -63.50 32.26
N PHE A 2 -49.56 -63.91 31.03
CA PHE A 2 -48.99 -63.04 30.00
C PHE A 2 -50.09 -62.23 29.32
N ILE A 3 -49.90 -60.92 29.19
CA ILE A 3 -50.79 -59.94 28.56
C ILE A 3 -50.14 -59.50 27.25
N HIS A 4 -50.85 -59.59 26.14
CA HIS A 4 -50.33 -59.18 24.84
C HIS A 4 -50.07 -57.65 24.81
N ARG A 5 -48.87 -57.21 24.38
CA ARG A 5 -48.49 -55.78 24.33
C ARG A 5 -48.30 -55.28 22.90
N GLN A 6 -47.68 -56.08 22.02
CA GLN A 6 -47.38 -55.65 20.65
C GLN A 6 -47.14 -56.87 19.74
N THR A 7 -47.68 -56.87 18.52
CA THR A 7 -47.30 -57.82 17.46
C THR A 7 -46.42 -57.12 16.43
N LEU A 8 -45.33 -57.77 16.05
CA LEU A 8 -44.42 -57.38 14.96
C LEU A 8 -44.43 -58.49 13.90
N ALA A 9 -43.94 -58.21 12.69
CA ALA A 9 -44.04 -59.10 11.53
C ALA A 9 -43.61 -60.56 11.81
N ASN A 10 -42.57 -60.75 12.64
CA ASN A 10 -42.01 -62.09 12.95
C ASN A 10 -42.03 -62.43 14.46
N GLN A 11 -42.62 -61.60 15.33
CA GLN A 11 -42.62 -61.86 16.77
C GLN A 11 -43.76 -61.17 17.51
N VAL A 12 -44.18 -61.75 18.63
CA VAL A 12 -45.22 -61.20 19.50
C VAL A 12 -44.64 -60.90 20.88
N ARG A 13 -44.79 -59.67 21.36
CA ARG A 13 -44.32 -59.19 22.66
C ARG A 13 -45.47 -59.22 23.67
N PHE A 14 -45.21 -59.81 24.82
CA PHE A 14 -46.13 -59.88 25.95
C PHE A 14 -45.52 -59.17 27.16
N THR A 15 -46.37 -58.71 28.07
CA THR A 15 -45.99 -58.22 29.40
C THR A 15 -46.66 -59.08 30.48
N THR A 16 -46.26 -58.92 31.72
CA THR A 16 -47.00 -59.43 32.89
C THR A 16 -47.47 -58.23 33.72
N VAL A 17 -48.38 -58.46 34.68
CA VAL A 17 -48.78 -57.41 35.64
C VAL A 17 -47.56 -56.92 36.42
N GLU A 18 -46.73 -57.84 36.92
CA GLU A 18 -45.48 -57.54 37.63
C GLU A 18 -44.51 -56.71 36.79
N LEU A 19 -44.34 -57.05 35.50
CA LEU A 19 -43.46 -56.32 34.60
C LEU A 19 -44.02 -54.93 34.26
N ALA A 20 -45.34 -54.79 34.11
CA ALA A 20 -45.99 -53.50 33.87
C ALA A 20 -45.89 -52.58 35.09
N ASP A 21 -46.05 -53.13 36.30
CA ASP A 21 -45.86 -52.38 37.55
C ASP A 21 -44.41 -51.93 37.72
N LEU A 22 -43.43 -52.77 37.34
CA LEU A 22 -42.02 -52.39 37.32
C LEU A 22 -41.73 -51.31 36.28
N ASP A 23 -42.26 -51.43 35.06
CA ASP A 23 -42.13 -50.43 33.98
C ASP A 23 -42.66 -49.07 34.45
N ALA A 24 -43.83 -49.04 35.12
CA ALA A 24 -44.42 -47.83 35.69
C ALA A 24 -43.55 -47.22 36.80
N ARG A 25 -43.00 -48.05 37.71
CA ARG A 25 -42.07 -47.58 38.76
C ARG A 25 -40.78 -47.01 38.18
N ILE A 26 -40.23 -47.65 37.15
CA ILE A 26 -39.02 -47.18 36.45
C ILE A 26 -39.32 -45.84 35.75
N ALA A 27 -40.43 -45.74 35.02
CA ALA A 27 -40.83 -44.51 34.34
C ALA A 27 -41.03 -43.35 35.34
N GLN A 28 -41.72 -43.60 36.46
CA GLN A 28 -41.92 -42.61 37.50
C GLN A 28 -40.60 -42.20 38.19
N ALA A 29 -39.70 -43.15 38.41
CA ALA A 29 -38.37 -42.85 38.96
C ALA A 29 -37.56 -41.99 37.98
N ALA A 30 -37.61 -42.28 36.67
CA ALA A 30 -36.95 -41.49 35.65
C ALA A 30 -37.50 -40.06 35.55
N GLU A 31 -38.82 -39.88 35.61
CA GLU A 31 -39.45 -38.56 35.60
C GLU A 31 -39.06 -37.74 36.84
N ARG A 32 -39.05 -38.37 38.03
CA ARG A 32 -38.58 -37.73 39.27
C ARG A 32 -37.10 -37.35 39.21
N ALA A 33 -36.26 -38.24 38.67
CA ALA A 33 -34.83 -37.97 38.51
C ALA A 33 -34.60 -36.76 37.59
N LEU A 34 -35.30 -36.69 36.45
CA LEU A 34 -35.21 -35.56 35.53
C LEU A 34 -35.72 -34.26 36.18
N ALA A 35 -36.82 -34.30 36.92
CA ALA A 35 -37.34 -33.13 37.63
C ALA A 35 -36.34 -32.61 38.68
N MET A 36 -35.66 -33.51 39.40
CA MET A 36 -34.61 -33.14 40.34
C MET A 36 -33.38 -32.54 39.64
N GLU A 37 -33.00 -33.08 38.48
CA GLU A 37 -31.88 -32.56 37.67
C GLU A 37 -32.17 -31.15 37.15
N VAL A 38 -33.37 -30.91 36.62
CA VAL A 38 -33.78 -29.58 36.16
C VAL A 38 -33.80 -28.58 37.31
N ALA A 39 -34.34 -28.97 38.48
CA ALA A 39 -34.34 -28.10 39.66
C ALA A 39 -32.92 -27.72 40.08
N ALA A 40 -32.00 -28.70 40.14
CA ALA A 40 -30.59 -28.44 40.47
C ALA A 40 -29.90 -27.53 39.43
N PHE A 41 -30.19 -27.72 38.14
CA PHE A 41 -29.66 -26.86 37.08
C PHE A 41 -30.16 -25.41 37.20
N GLU A 42 -31.45 -25.21 37.48
CA GLU A 42 -32.04 -23.89 37.71
C GLU A 42 -31.40 -23.18 38.92
N ASP A 43 -31.13 -23.91 40.00
CA ASP A 43 -30.41 -23.40 41.17
C ASP A 43 -28.99 -22.95 40.82
N TRP A 44 -28.25 -23.74 40.03
CA TRP A 44 -26.92 -23.37 39.53
C TRP A 44 -26.96 -22.15 38.62
N ARG A 45 -27.97 -22.05 37.74
CA ARG A 45 -28.13 -20.87 36.88
C ARG A 45 -28.38 -19.62 37.72
N ALA A 46 -29.23 -19.72 38.74
CA ALA A 46 -29.49 -18.61 39.65
C ALA A 46 -28.23 -18.19 40.42
N GLU A 47 -27.42 -19.16 40.88
CA GLU A 47 -26.13 -18.87 41.54
C GLU A 47 -25.13 -18.20 40.58
N ALA A 48 -25.00 -18.70 39.36
CA ALA A 48 -24.15 -18.07 38.34
C ALA A 48 -24.59 -16.63 38.04
N CYS A 49 -25.91 -16.38 37.97
CA CYS A 49 -26.45 -15.03 37.80
C CYS A 49 -26.17 -14.11 39.00
N ARG A 50 -26.17 -14.63 40.23
CA ARG A 50 -25.76 -13.87 41.42
C ARG A 50 -24.29 -13.46 41.38
N LEU A 51 -23.45 -14.25 40.72
CA LEU A 51 -22.01 -13.99 40.52
C LEU A 51 -21.68 -13.26 39.21
N ALA A 52 -22.68 -12.74 38.49
CA ALA A 52 -22.49 -12.14 37.18
C ALA A 52 -21.46 -10.99 37.19
N GLU A 53 -21.54 -10.08 38.17
CA GLU A 53 -20.62 -8.94 38.28
C GLU A 53 -19.16 -9.38 38.53
N PRO A 54 -18.85 -10.22 39.54
CA PRO A 54 -17.50 -10.78 39.70
C PRO A 54 -16.97 -11.48 38.46
N ILE A 55 -17.81 -12.23 37.74
CA ILE A 55 -17.42 -12.93 36.50
C ILE A 55 -17.08 -11.92 35.41
N GLN A 56 -17.89 -10.86 35.23
CA GLN A 56 -17.63 -9.80 34.25
C GLN A 56 -16.33 -9.05 34.57
N LEU A 57 -16.10 -8.70 35.84
CA LEU A 57 -14.87 -8.04 36.28
C LEU A 57 -13.63 -8.91 36.00
N ALA A 58 -13.71 -10.22 36.26
CA ALA A 58 -12.64 -11.16 35.95
C ALA A 58 -12.39 -11.25 34.44
N ALA A 59 -13.45 -11.29 33.63
CA ALA A 59 -13.35 -11.32 32.17
C ALA A 59 -12.70 -10.04 31.61
N GLU A 60 -13.08 -8.86 32.12
CA GLU A 60 -12.47 -7.59 31.72
C GLU A 60 -10.98 -7.51 32.10
N ALA A 61 -10.62 -8.01 33.28
CA ALA A 61 -9.23 -8.04 33.73
C ALA A 61 -8.39 -8.98 32.84
N LEU A 62 -8.91 -10.16 32.52
CA LEU A 62 -8.26 -11.10 31.60
C LEU A 62 -8.12 -10.53 30.19
N ALA A 63 -9.15 -9.83 29.67
CA ALA A 63 -9.08 -9.18 28.36
C ALA A 63 -8.00 -8.10 28.31
N LYS A 64 -7.83 -7.30 29.38
CA LYS A 64 -6.74 -6.30 29.46
C LYS A 64 -5.35 -6.96 29.47
N LEU A 65 -5.21 -8.08 30.19
CA LEU A 65 -3.96 -8.85 30.22
C LEU A 65 -3.65 -9.47 28.86
N ASP A 66 -4.65 -10.04 28.19
CA ASP A 66 -4.51 -10.65 26.86
C ASP A 66 -4.03 -9.62 25.82
N VAL A 67 -4.69 -8.46 25.75
CA VAL A 67 -4.28 -7.37 24.84
C VAL A 67 -2.86 -6.88 25.17
N ALA A 68 -2.54 -6.68 26.45
CA ALA A 68 -1.20 -6.21 26.84
C ALA A 68 -0.10 -7.24 26.50
N ALA A 69 -0.36 -8.53 26.73
CA ALA A 69 0.55 -9.61 26.40
C ALA A 69 0.77 -9.76 24.89
N ALA A 70 -0.31 -9.76 24.11
CA ALA A 70 -0.25 -9.86 22.65
C ALA A 70 0.50 -8.66 22.03
N LEU A 71 0.31 -7.45 22.56
CA LEU A 71 1.05 -6.25 22.11
C LEU A 71 2.53 -6.31 22.49
N ALA A 72 2.86 -6.90 23.64
CA ALA A 72 4.26 -7.07 24.06
C ALA A 72 4.98 -8.09 23.17
N GLU A 73 4.35 -9.25 22.90
CA GLU A 73 4.87 -10.27 21.98
C GLU A 73 5.10 -9.69 20.58
N TRP A 74 4.10 -9.00 20.02
CA TRP A 74 4.24 -8.35 18.72
C TRP A 74 5.34 -7.29 18.71
N ALA A 75 5.52 -6.55 19.80
CA ALA A 75 6.56 -5.53 19.89
C ALA A 75 7.97 -6.14 19.85
N GLU A 76 8.16 -7.30 20.49
CA GLU A 76 9.42 -8.04 20.45
C GLU A 76 9.70 -8.57 19.04
N ASP A 77 8.72 -9.25 18.43
CA ASP A 77 8.85 -9.83 17.08
C ASP A 77 9.12 -8.79 15.99
N SER A 78 8.48 -7.63 16.09
CA SER A 78 8.63 -6.55 15.12
C SER A 78 9.82 -5.62 15.41
N GLY A 79 10.51 -5.81 16.54
CA GLY A 79 11.52 -4.88 17.03
C GLY A 79 10.95 -3.46 17.17
N ALA A 80 9.74 -3.36 17.70
CA ALA A 80 9.05 -2.09 17.94
C ALA A 80 9.58 -1.43 19.22
N VAL A 81 9.51 -0.10 19.25
CA VAL A 81 10.03 0.72 20.36
C VAL A 81 8.90 1.49 21.03
N ARG A 82 9.09 1.81 22.32
CA ARG A 82 8.14 2.63 23.06
C ARG A 82 8.15 4.06 22.48
N PRO A 83 7.02 4.59 21.99
CA PRO A 83 6.96 5.96 21.50
C PRO A 83 6.97 6.98 22.64
N MET A 84 7.47 8.18 22.36
CA MET A 84 7.32 9.34 23.24
C MET A 84 6.12 10.17 22.80
N VAL A 85 5.03 10.12 23.58
CA VAL A 85 3.82 10.90 23.30
C VAL A 85 3.75 12.11 24.22
N ASP A 86 3.68 13.31 23.66
CA ASP A 86 3.70 14.58 24.41
C ASP A 86 2.64 15.58 23.91
N LYS A 87 2.62 16.80 24.48
CA LYS A 87 1.67 17.86 24.09
C LYS A 87 2.18 18.77 22.97
N SER A 88 3.34 18.48 22.39
CA SER A 88 3.93 19.27 21.30
C SER A 88 3.11 19.17 20.00
N LEU A 89 3.59 19.83 18.96
CA LEU A 89 3.06 19.75 17.60
C LEU A 89 4.00 18.97 16.66
N VAL A 90 4.95 18.22 17.23
CA VAL A 90 5.98 17.50 16.49
C VAL A 90 5.49 16.08 16.15
N PHE A 91 5.82 15.61 14.97
CA PHE A 91 5.81 14.21 14.57
C PHE A 91 7.22 13.92 14.07
N GLU A 92 7.97 13.07 14.77
CA GLU A 92 9.32 12.72 14.38
C GLU A 92 9.51 11.22 14.49
N ALA A 93 9.70 10.57 13.35
CA ALA A 93 9.94 9.14 13.25
C ALA A 93 11.31 8.89 12.62
N LYS A 94 12.11 8.01 13.24
CA LYS A 94 13.42 7.60 12.74
C LYS A 94 13.41 6.13 12.36
N ALA A 95 13.90 5.82 11.16
CA ALA A 95 13.90 4.48 10.57
C ALA A 95 12.55 3.77 10.76
N ALA A 96 11.47 4.49 10.46
CA ALA A 96 10.11 4.00 10.61
C ALA A 96 9.76 3.00 9.50
N ARG A 97 8.94 2.01 9.86
CA ARG A 97 8.57 0.89 9.00
C ARG A 97 7.06 0.71 9.00
N HIS A 98 6.51 0.26 7.87
CA HIS A 98 5.08 0.00 7.75
C HIS A 98 4.78 -1.40 8.30
N PRO A 99 4.02 -1.56 9.40
CA PRO A 99 3.91 -2.84 10.13
C PRO A 99 3.41 -4.00 9.25
N VAL A 100 2.42 -3.73 8.38
CA VAL A 100 1.85 -4.76 7.48
C VAL A 100 2.76 -5.09 6.30
N VAL A 101 3.27 -4.06 5.61
CA VAL A 101 4.13 -4.26 4.42
C VAL A 101 5.47 -4.87 4.82
N GLU A 102 6.08 -4.43 5.93
CA GLU A 102 7.30 -5.03 6.47
C GLU A 102 7.12 -6.52 6.72
N ALA A 103 6.03 -6.92 7.38
CA ALA A 103 5.74 -8.33 7.65
C ALA A 103 5.54 -9.14 6.36
N ALA A 104 4.85 -8.58 5.35
CA ALA A 104 4.63 -9.25 4.08
C ALA A 104 5.94 -9.45 3.28
N VAL A 105 6.77 -8.40 3.20
CA VAL A 105 8.05 -8.41 2.48
C VAL A 105 9.06 -9.34 3.17
N LYS A 106 9.14 -9.31 4.51
CA LYS A 106 9.97 -10.26 5.29
C LYS A 106 9.58 -11.71 5.06
N ARG A 107 8.27 -12.03 4.96
CA ARG A 107 7.80 -13.39 4.65
C ARG A 107 8.19 -13.84 3.25
N ALA A 108 8.32 -12.92 2.30
CA ALA A 108 8.81 -13.20 0.96
C ALA A 108 10.34 -13.34 0.88
N GLY A 109 11.07 -13.04 1.98
CA GLY A 109 12.53 -13.07 2.02
C GLY A 109 13.20 -11.78 1.56
N ASP A 110 12.42 -10.73 1.30
CA ASP A 110 12.91 -9.45 0.81
C ASP A 110 13.20 -8.46 1.97
N PRO A 111 14.13 -7.51 1.79
CA PRO A 111 14.37 -6.45 2.76
C PRO A 111 13.32 -5.34 2.67
N TYR A 112 13.00 -4.71 3.81
CA TYR A 112 12.18 -3.50 3.86
C TYR A 112 13.07 -2.27 4.12
N THR A 113 12.92 -1.21 3.33
CA THR A 113 13.67 0.05 3.51
C THR A 113 12.97 0.93 4.55
N PRO A 114 13.57 1.17 5.74
CA PRO A 114 13.00 2.07 6.74
C PRO A 114 13.17 3.54 6.33
N ASN A 115 12.24 4.40 6.73
CA ASN A 115 12.21 5.81 6.32
C ASN A 115 12.07 6.77 7.51
N ASP A 116 12.75 7.90 7.43
CA ASP A 116 12.59 9.00 8.39
C ASP A 116 11.40 9.88 8.00
N CYS A 117 10.79 10.52 8.98
CA CYS A 117 9.76 11.55 8.76
C CYS A 117 9.80 12.56 9.91
N CYS A 118 9.85 13.85 9.58
CA CYS A 118 9.80 14.92 10.56
C CYS A 118 8.82 15.99 10.09
N LEU A 119 7.76 16.18 10.87
CA LEU A 119 6.78 17.25 10.69
C LEU A 119 6.63 18.01 11.99
N ASP A 120 6.48 19.32 11.91
CA ASP A 120 6.17 20.15 13.07
C ASP A 120 5.18 21.23 12.65
N ALA A 121 3.99 21.23 13.27
CA ALA A 121 2.96 22.21 12.96
C ALA A 121 3.38 23.65 13.35
N ALA A 122 4.33 23.82 14.28
CA ALA A 122 4.92 25.12 14.59
C ALA A 122 6.01 25.54 13.58
N GLY A 123 6.60 24.58 12.88
CA GLY A 123 7.66 24.81 11.90
C GLY A 123 9.08 24.96 12.50
N GLU A 124 9.27 24.67 13.79
CA GLU A 124 10.55 24.87 14.48
C GLU A 124 11.49 23.67 14.34
N ALA A 125 10.97 22.45 14.57
CA ALA A 125 11.74 21.21 14.53
C ALA A 125 11.74 20.55 13.13
N GLY A 126 10.78 20.89 12.28
CA GLY A 126 10.59 20.31 10.96
C GLY A 126 9.57 21.09 10.13
N ALA A 127 9.33 20.65 8.90
CA ALA A 127 8.33 21.28 8.04
C ALA A 127 6.91 21.01 8.54
N ARG A 128 6.00 21.95 8.36
CA ARG A 128 4.55 21.74 8.59
C ARG A 128 3.98 20.82 7.52
N LEU A 129 4.36 21.09 6.27
CA LEU A 129 3.90 20.40 5.08
C LEU A 129 5.11 19.82 4.34
N SER A 130 5.07 18.52 4.06
CA SER A 130 6.03 17.89 3.17
C SER A 130 5.35 17.49 1.86
N ILE A 131 5.84 18.02 0.75
CA ILE A 131 5.42 17.64 -0.60
C ILE A 131 6.21 16.39 -0.99
N VAL A 132 5.51 15.28 -1.21
CA VAL A 132 6.10 13.97 -1.50
C VAL A 132 5.98 13.67 -2.99
N THR A 133 7.10 13.66 -3.69
CA THR A 133 7.18 13.40 -5.13
C THR A 133 7.88 12.07 -5.42
N GLY A 134 7.83 11.63 -6.68
CA GLY A 134 8.51 10.42 -7.14
C GLY A 134 7.62 9.56 -8.03
N PRO A 135 8.20 8.56 -8.72
CA PRO A 135 7.45 7.74 -9.66
C PRO A 135 6.34 6.93 -8.97
N ASN A 136 5.37 6.50 -9.77
CA ASN A 136 4.39 5.52 -9.31
C ASN A 136 5.13 4.22 -8.96
N MET A 137 4.64 3.49 -7.96
CA MET A 137 5.29 2.29 -7.38
C MET A 137 6.56 2.55 -6.55
N ALA A 138 7.06 3.78 -6.43
CA ALA A 138 8.21 4.11 -5.58
C ALA A 138 7.93 4.07 -4.07
N GLY A 139 6.70 3.72 -3.66
CA GLY A 139 6.31 3.61 -2.25
C GLY A 139 5.73 4.86 -1.60
N LYS A 140 5.33 5.89 -2.38
CA LYS A 140 4.71 7.13 -1.84
C LYS A 140 3.52 6.83 -0.91
N SER A 141 2.50 6.11 -1.40
CA SER A 141 1.32 5.77 -0.59
C SER A 141 1.66 4.89 0.61
N THR A 142 2.67 4.02 0.51
CA THR A 142 3.18 3.22 1.64
C THR A 142 3.82 4.12 2.70
N PHE A 143 4.66 5.07 2.29
CA PHE A 143 5.28 6.05 3.19
C PHE A 143 4.23 6.93 3.89
N LEU A 144 3.22 7.38 3.16
CA LEU A 144 2.09 8.13 3.72
C LEU A 144 1.35 7.29 4.77
N ARG A 145 0.83 6.12 4.37
CA ARG A 145 0.08 5.22 5.27
C ARG A 145 0.88 4.76 6.48
N GLN A 146 2.18 4.54 6.31
CA GLN A 146 3.10 4.22 7.41
C GLN A 146 3.00 5.28 8.52
N ASN A 147 3.16 6.56 8.18
CA ASN A 147 3.16 7.63 9.17
C ASN A 147 1.79 7.79 9.87
N ALA A 148 0.68 7.58 9.15
CA ALA A 148 -0.65 7.49 9.75
C ALA A 148 -0.76 6.34 10.77
N LEU A 149 -0.33 5.13 10.39
CA LEU A 149 -0.40 3.95 11.25
C LEU A 149 0.45 4.10 12.50
N LEU A 150 1.63 4.73 12.41
CA LEU A 150 2.46 5.02 13.58
C LEU A 150 1.77 5.94 14.57
N ALA A 151 1.07 6.97 14.09
CA ALA A 151 0.29 7.87 14.95
C ALA A 151 -0.84 7.11 15.68
N ILE A 152 -1.55 6.23 14.95
CA ILE A 152 -2.61 5.39 15.53
C ILE A 152 -2.03 4.47 16.60
N LEU A 153 -1.01 3.68 16.27
CA LEU A 153 -0.38 2.73 17.20
C LEU A 153 0.10 3.43 18.48
N ALA A 154 0.80 4.55 18.34
CA ALA A 154 1.32 5.28 19.49
C ALA A 154 0.20 5.81 20.41
N GLN A 155 -0.89 6.36 19.85
CA GLN A 155 -2.01 6.87 20.66
C GLN A 155 -2.94 5.77 21.18
N SER A 156 -2.92 4.58 20.59
CA SER A 156 -3.57 3.38 21.12
C SER A 156 -2.81 2.78 22.31
N GLY A 157 -1.60 3.27 22.62
CA GLY A 157 -0.75 2.76 23.70
C GLY A 157 0.18 1.62 23.27
N CYS A 158 0.30 1.36 21.96
CA CYS A 158 1.18 0.32 21.42
C CYS A 158 2.62 0.83 21.27
N TYR A 159 3.55 -0.12 21.21
CA TYR A 159 4.89 0.13 20.68
C TYR A 159 4.80 0.35 19.16
N VAL A 160 5.84 0.93 18.56
CA VAL A 160 5.84 1.30 17.14
C VAL A 160 7.06 0.77 16.39
N PRO A 161 6.93 0.30 15.14
CA PRO A 161 8.03 -0.28 14.35
C PRO A 161 8.93 0.82 13.78
N ALA A 162 9.75 1.42 14.64
CA ALA A 162 10.71 2.46 14.30
C ALA A 162 11.96 2.31 15.17
N LYS A 163 13.02 3.07 14.87
CA LYS A 163 14.14 3.24 15.80
C LYS A 163 13.80 4.20 16.94
N SER A 164 13.01 5.25 16.63
CA SER A 164 12.41 6.14 17.62
C SER A 164 11.18 6.83 17.03
N LEU A 165 10.21 7.16 17.89
CA LEU A 165 9.06 7.99 17.52
C LEU A 165 8.79 9.01 18.64
N ARG A 166 8.71 10.28 18.26
CA ARG A 166 8.12 11.35 19.05
C ARG A 166 6.82 11.80 18.39
N LEU A 167 5.74 11.81 19.16
CA LEU A 167 4.42 12.18 18.69
C LEU A 167 3.77 13.18 19.65
N GLY A 168 3.65 14.43 19.23
CA GLY A 168 2.71 15.37 19.81
C GLY A 168 1.29 14.89 19.53
N VAL A 169 0.42 14.85 20.55
CA VAL A 169 -0.95 14.31 20.42
C VAL A 169 -1.67 14.93 19.22
N VAL A 170 -2.18 14.04 18.36
CA VAL A 170 -3.03 14.25 17.20
C VAL A 170 -4.49 14.19 17.64
N ASP A 171 -5.23 15.26 17.38
CA ASP A 171 -6.67 15.33 17.67
C ASP A 171 -7.51 14.62 16.60
N ARG A 172 -7.09 14.74 15.33
CA ARG A 172 -7.75 14.15 14.16
C ARG A 172 -6.70 13.72 13.14
N LEU A 173 -6.86 12.51 12.64
CA LEU A 173 -6.11 11.99 11.50
C LEU A 173 -7.02 12.04 10.27
N PHE A 174 -6.63 12.86 9.30
CA PHE A 174 -7.31 12.93 8.00
C PHE A 174 -6.48 12.19 6.96
N SER A 175 -7.16 11.41 6.14
CA SER A 175 -6.50 10.66 5.07
C SER A 175 -7.37 10.67 3.83
N ARG A 176 -6.82 11.20 2.74
CA ARG A 176 -7.29 11.01 1.39
C ARG A 176 -6.23 10.21 0.65
N VAL A 177 -6.33 8.89 0.75
CA VAL A 177 -5.49 7.96 0.00
C VAL A 177 -6.42 7.17 -0.88
N GLY A 178 -6.30 7.31 -2.20
CA GLY A 178 -7.26 6.77 -3.17
C GLY A 178 -7.75 5.36 -2.81
N ALA A 179 -9.05 5.24 -2.55
CA ALA A 179 -9.76 3.98 -2.46
C ALA A 179 -10.29 3.63 -3.85
N GLY A 180 -10.27 2.35 -4.22
CA GLY A 180 -10.85 1.87 -5.47
C GLY A 180 -12.29 2.33 -5.64
N ASP A 181 -12.66 2.58 -6.89
CA ASP A 181 -13.91 3.25 -7.28
C ASP A 181 -15.15 2.68 -6.57
N ASP A 182 -15.84 3.53 -5.81
CA ASP A 182 -17.20 3.25 -5.37
C ASP A 182 -18.18 3.77 -6.43
N LEU A 183 -18.27 3.02 -7.54
CA LEU A 183 -19.18 3.30 -8.66
C LEU A 183 -20.67 3.19 -8.27
N ALA A 184 -20.99 2.72 -7.05
CA ALA A 184 -22.35 2.37 -6.65
C ALA A 184 -23.23 3.58 -6.29
N ARG A 185 -22.67 4.79 -6.12
CA ARG A 185 -23.40 5.97 -5.62
C ARG A 185 -23.71 7.08 -6.63
N GLY A 186 -23.40 6.90 -7.92
CA GLY A 186 -23.78 7.86 -8.96
C GLY A 186 -23.18 9.27 -8.83
N ARG A 187 -22.13 9.44 -8.01
CA ARG A 187 -21.33 10.67 -7.91
C ARG A 187 -20.03 10.46 -8.67
N SER A 188 -19.53 11.48 -9.39
CA SER A 188 -18.21 11.37 -10.02
C SER A 188 -17.14 11.17 -8.96
N THR A 189 -16.14 10.35 -9.27
CA THR A 189 -14.98 10.08 -8.40
C THR A 189 -14.29 11.38 -7.97
N PHE A 190 -14.22 12.34 -8.90
CA PHE A 190 -13.70 13.68 -8.64
C PHE A 190 -14.57 14.49 -7.66
N MET A 191 -15.90 14.44 -7.76
CA MET A 191 -16.77 15.15 -6.81
C MET A 191 -16.62 14.60 -5.38
N MET A 192 -16.50 13.27 -5.23
CA MET A 192 -16.25 12.68 -3.91
C MET A 192 -14.90 13.10 -3.34
N GLU A 193 -13.86 13.11 -4.18
CA GLU A 193 -12.54 13.63 -3.81
C GLU A 193 -12.59 15.08 -3.33
N MET A 194 -13.37 15.94 -3.99
CA MET A 194 -13.53 17.34 -3.59
C MET A 194 -14.31 17.48 -2.28
N VAL A 195 -15.34 16.65 -2.04
CA VAL A 195 -16.08 16.65 -0.77
C VAL A 195 -15.18 16.19 0.39
N GLU A 196 -14.39 15.15 0.18
CA GLU A 196 -13.41 14.66 1.17
C GLU A 196 -12.38 15.75 1.46
N THR A 197 -11.82 16.37 0.43
CA THR A 197 -10.84 17.46 0.57
C THR A 197 -11.43 18.66 1.31
N ALA A 198 -12.66 19.06 0.98
CA ALA A 198 -13.35 20.14 1.67
C ALA A 198 -13.57 19.83 3.16
N ALA A 199 -13.93 18.60 3.51
CA ALA A 199 -14.07 18.18 4.90
C ALA A 199 -12.75 18.27 5.67
N ILE A 200 -11.64 17.86 5.06
CA ILE A 200 -10.29 17.97 5.63
C ILE A 200 -9.96 19.44 5.89
N LEU A 201 -10.05 20.30 4.88
CA LEU A 201 -9.70 21.72 4.99
C LEU A 201 -10.57 22.47 6.00
N THR A 202 -11.84 22.08 6.15
CA THR A 202 -12.77 22.75 7.08
C THR A 202 -12.57 22.31 8.54
N GLN A 203 -12.12 21.07 8.77
CA GLN A 203 -12.09 20.48 10.11
C GLN A 203 -10.67 20.30 10.69
N ALA A 204 -9.63 20.34 9.85
CA ALA A 204 -8.25 20.18 10.30
C ALA A 204 -7.82 21.35 11.19
N SER A 205 -7.28 21.01 12.36
CA SER A 205 -6.73 21.94 13.33
C SER A 205 -5.19 21.90 13.29
N PRO A 206 -4.48 22.82 13.96
CA PRO A 206 -3.02 22.76 14.07
C PRO A 206 -2.49 21.47 14.72
N ARG A 207 -3.33 20.75 15.48
CA ARG A 207 -2.97 19.45 16.07
C ARG A 207 -3.25 18.27 15.13
N SER A 208 -3.93 18.48 14.02
CA SER A 208 -4.28 17.39 13.13
C SER A 208 -3.06 16.87 12.36
N LEU A 209 -3.14 15.60 11.96
CA LEU A 209 -2.23 14.98 11.00
C LEU A 209 -3.03 14.73 9.72
N VAL A 210 -2.56 15.29 8.61
CA VAL A 210 -3.25 15.22 7.32
C VAL A 210 -2.39 14.46 6.31
N ILE A 211 -3.01 13.54 5.61
CA ILE A 211 -2.39 12.75 4.54
C ILE A 211 -3.22 12.93 3.27
N LEU A 212 -2.60 13.52 2.24
CA LEU A 212 -3.21 13.69 0.92
C LEU A 212 -2.39 12.93 -0.12
N ASP A 213 -3.04 12.11 -0.92
CA ASP A 213 -2.41 11.36 -2.02
C ASP A 213 -3.12 11.68 -3.34
N GLU A 214 -2.39 12.32 -4.25
CA GLU A 214 -2.75 12.54 -5.65
C GLU A 214 -4.07 13.31 -5.89
N ILE A 215 -4.33 14.34 -5.09
CA ILE A 215 -5.44 15.29 -5.32
C ILE A 215 -5.33 15.93 -6.72
N GLY A 216 -6.47 16.10 -7.39
CA GLY A 216 -6.60 16.79 -8.67
C GLY A 216 -6.48 15.89 -9.89
N ARG A 217 -6.22 14.58 -9.73
CA ARG A 217 -5.99 13.67 -10.85
C ARG A 217 -7.23 13.44 -11.74
N GLY A 218 -8.43 13.55 -11.18
CA GLY A 218 -9.70 13.25 -11.88
C GLY A 218 -10.22 14.35 -12.82
N THR A 219 -9.45 15.42 -13.08
CA THR A 219 -9.88 16.57 -13.88
C THR A 219 -8.78 17.02 -14.87
N ALA A 220 -9.02 18.08 -15.64
CA ALA A 220 -8.04 18.68 -16.53
C ALA A 220 -6.75 19.03 -15.77
N THR A 221 -5.59 18.78 -16.37
CA THR A 221 -4.28 18.88 -15.69
C THR A 221 -4.06 20.22 -14.98
N TYR A 222 -4.41 21.33 -15.64
CA TYR A 222 -4.27 22.67 -15.06
C TYR A 222 -5.26 22.96 -13.94
N ASP A 223 -6.50 22.48 -14.04
CA ASP A 223 -7.51 22.62 -12.99
C ASP A 223 -7.09 21.78 -11.76
N GLY A 224 -6.63 20.55 -11.98
CA GLY A 224 -6.14 19.66 -10.94
C GLY A 224 -4.92 20.22 -10.22
N LEU A 225 -3.96 20.76 -10.97
CA LEU A 225 -2.80 21.46 -10.43
C LEU A 225 -3.21 22.67 -9.59
N ALA A 226 -4.12 23.52 -10.09
CA ALA A 226 -4.58 24.71 -9.40
C ALA A 226 -5.28 24.36 -8.07
N ILE A 227 -6.13 23.33 -8.08
CA ILE A 227 -6.80 22.85 -6.86
C ILE A 227 -5.78 22.27 -5.87
N ALA A 228 -4.87 21.42 -6.32
CA ALA A 228 -3.84 20.83 -5.47
C ALA A 228 -2.96 21.91 -4.83
N TRP A 229 -2.59 22.93 -5.60
CA TRP A 229 -1.83 24.09 -5.13
C TRP A 229 -2.59 24.86 -4.05
N ALA A 230 -3.84 25.24 -4.31
CA ALA A 230 -4.67 25.96 -3.36
C ALA A 230 -4.91 25.15 -2.06
N CYS A 231 -5.03 23.82 -2.17
CA CYS A 231 -5.15 22.95 -1.01
C CYS A 231 -3.86 22.91 -0.18
N ALA A 232 -2.70 22.86 -0.84
CA ALA A 232 -1.40 22.92 -0.16
C ALA A 232 -1.23 24.25 0.60
N GLU A 233 -1.58 25.37 -0.02
CA GLU A 233 -1.59 26.69 0.61
C GLU A 233 -2.57 26.75 1.79
N ALA A 234 -3.80 26.24 1.64
CA ALA A 234 -4.78 26.22 2.72
C ALA A 234 -4.31 25.40 3.94
N LEU A 235 -3.76 24.20 3.71
CA LEU A 235 -3.19 23.37 4.78
C LEU A 235 -2.05 24.09 5.51
N HIS A 236 -1.23 24.82 4.77
CA HIS A 236 -0.07 25.53 5.27
C HIS A 236 -0.42 26.82 6.02
N ASP A 237 -1.24 27.70 5.44
CA ASP A 237 -1.55 29.04 5.95
C ASP A 237 -2.71 29.04 6.93
N THR A 238 -3.78 28.31 6.61
CA THR A 238 -5.02 28.32 7.38
C THR A 238 -5.03 27.24 8.45
N ASN A 239 -4.89 25.96 8.07
CA ASN A 239 -4.99 24.85 9.04
C ASN A 239 -3.73 24.76 9.92
N ARG A 240 -2.55 25.06 9.36
CA ARG A 240 -1.25 25.01 10.01
C ARG A 240 -1.02 23.67 10.72
N CYS A 241 -1.44 22.58 10.09
CA CYS A 241 -1.36 21.23 10.62
C CYS A 241 -0.10 20.50 10.11
N ARG A 242 0.20 19.34 10.71
CA ARG A 242 1.21 18.42 10.16
C ARG A 242 0.64 17.72 8.94
N ALA A 243 1.29 17.85 7.78
CA ALA A 243 0.75 17.34 6.53
C ALA A 243 1.81 16.63 5.66
N LEU A 244 1.42 15.48 5.11
CA LEU A 244 2.10 14.82 4.00
C LEU A 244 1.22 14.92 2.76
N PHE A 245 1.76 15.49 1.70
CA PHE A 245 1.03 15.65 0.44
C PHE A 245 1.81 14.95 -0.68
N ALA A 246 1.42 13.72 -1.02
CA ALA A 246 1.94 13.04 -2.19
C ALA A 246 1.27 13.55 -3.47
N THR A 247 2.08 13.89 -4.47
CA THR A 247 1.60 14.44 -5.72
C THR A 247 2.41 13.93 -6.92
N HIS A 248 1.78 14.02 -8.09
CA HIS A 248 2.41 13.80 -9.39
C HIS A 248 2.72 15.13 -10.11
N TYR A 249 2.26 16.26 -9.57
CA TYR A 249 2.54 17.59 -10.06
C TYR A 249 3.88 18.07 -9.51
N HIS A 250 4.89 18.12 -10.37
CA HIS A 250 6.24 18.58 -10.00
C HIS A 250 6.28 20.09 -9.73
N GLU A 251 5.33 20.84 -10.28
CA GLU A 251 5.17 22.28 -10.09
C GLU A 251 4.97 22.64 -8.61
N LEU A 252 4.31 21.76 -7.83
CA LEU A 252 4.12 21.93 -6.39
C LEU A 252 5.45 21.95 -5.61
N ALA A 253 6.53 21.39 -6.15
CA ALA A 253 7.83 21.43 -5.50
C ALA A 253 8.34 22.87 -5.29
N THR A 254 7.90 23.81 -6.14
CA THR A 254 8.28 25.22 -6.01
C THR A 254 7.73 25.89 -4.74
N LEU A 255 6.74 25.28 -4.07
CA LEU A 255 6.19 25.78 -2.82
C LEU A 255 7.24 25.86 -1.70
N GLU A 256 8.23 24.96 -1.67
CA GLU A 256 9.33 25.01 -0.70
C GLU A 256 10.12 26.34 -0.76
N THR A 257 10.19 26.96 -1.95
CA THR A 257 10.87 28.26 -2.13
C THR A 257 9.97 29.46 -1.82
N ARG A 258 8.65 29.27 -1.77
CA ARG A 258 7.65 30.35 -1.61
C ARG A 258 7.05 30.41 -0.21
N LEU A 259 6.95 29.27 0.46
CA LEU A 259 6.24 29.10 1.73
C LEU A 259 7.20 28.60 2.81
N ALA A 260 7.21 29.27 3.96
CA ALA A 260 8.06 28.90 5.08
C ALA A 260 7.58 27.60 5.75
N HIS A 261 8.50 26.71 6.14
CA HIS A 261 8.16 25.43 6.76
C HIS A 261 7.40 24.48 5.81
N VAL A 262 7.64 24.58 4.51
CA VAL A 262 7.36 23.52 3.54
C VAL A 262 8.68 22.82 3.22
N SER A 263 8.64 21.50 3.01
CA SER A 263 9.81 20.76 2.51
C SER A 263 9.44 19.85 1.36
N ASN A 264 10.41 19.59 0.48
CA ASN A 264 10.27 18.57 -0.54
C ASN A 264 10.88 17.24 -0.07
N LEU A 265 10.13 16.17 -0.27
CA LEU A 265 10.58 14.78 -0.14
C LEU A 265 10.39 14.07 -1.48
N SER A 266 11.32 13.20 -1.82
CA SER A 266 11.21 12.34 -3.00
C SER A 266 11.53 10.89 -2.66
N LEU A 267 10.73 9.99 -3.21
CA LEU A 267 11.02 8.56 -3.15
C LEU A 267 12.02 8.22 -4.26
N ARG A 268 13.22 7.82 -3.86
CA ARG A 268 14.35 7.63 -4.78
C ARG A 268 14.14 6.39 -5.65
N ALA A 269 14.46 6.56 -6.93
CA ALA A 269 14.60 5.50 -7.90
C ALA A 269 15.95 5.69 -8.61
N LYS A 270 16.59 4.58 -8.99
CA LYS A 270 17.88 4.58 -9.66
C LYS A 270 17.80 3.76 -10.94
N GLU A 271 18.38 4.26 -12.01
CA GLU A 271 18.59 3.48 -13.23
C GLU A 271 19.87 2.65 -13.08
N TRP A 272 19.77 1.35 -13.34
CA TRP A 272 20.87 0.40 -13.31
C TRP A 272 20.81 -0.52 -14.52
N ASN A 273 21.86 -0.53 -15.34
CA ASN A 273 21.93 -1.34 -16.58
C ASN A 273 20.74 -1.14 -17.54
N GLY A 274 20.13 0.05 -17.55
CA GLY A 274 18.96 0.37 -18.37
C GLY A 274 17.61 -0.05 -17.76
N ASP A 275 17.61 -0.59 -16.55
CA ASP A 275 16.41 -0.94 -15.79
C ASP A 275 16.21 0.02 -14.60
N LEU A 276 14.95 0.29 -14.27
CA LEU A 276 14.59 1.17 -13.17
C LEU A 276 14.44 0.35 -11.88
N VAL A 277 15.23 0.71 -10.86
CA VAL A 277 15.18 0.11 -9.52
C VAL A 277 14.62 1.12 -8.53
N PHE A 278 13.55 0.75 -7.84
CA PHE A 278 12.97 1.58 -6.77
C PHE A 278 13.71 1.29 -5.46
N LEU A 279 14.26 2.34 -4.82
CA LEU A 279 14.98 2.19 -3.56
C LEU A 279 14.04 2.20 -2.34
N HIS A 280 12.81 2.67 -2.54
CA HIS A 280 11.81 2.87 -1.48
C HIS A 280 12.29 3.76 -0.32
N GLU A 281 13.30 4.58 -0.58
CA GLU A 281 13.91 5.52 0.35
C GLU A 281 13.37 6.93 0.10
N ALA A 282 12.81 7.56 1.12
CA ALA A 282 12.38 8.94 1.13
C ALA A 282 13.57 9.83 1.49
N ALA A 283 13.96 10.69 0.55
CA ALA A 283 15.07 11.62 0.71
C ALA A 283 14.60 13.07 0.56
N ALA A 284 15.33 14.00 1.18
CA ALA A 284 15.08 15.42 1.01
C ALA A 284 15.31 15.87 -0.45
N GLY A 285 14.55 16.87 -0.85
CA GLY A 285 14.56 17.47 -2.19
C GLY A 285 13.49 16.88 -3.12
N PRO A 286 13.13 17.63 -4.18
CA PRO A 286 12.17 17.18 -5.16
C PRO A 286 12.72 16.04 -6.01
N ALA A 287 11.84 15.32 -6.70
CA ALA A 287 12.26 14.31 -7.67
C ALA A 287 12.92 14.96 -8.89
N ASP A 288 14.10 14.46 -9.28
CA ASP A 288 14.89 15.07 -10.36
C ASP A 288 14.31 14.83 -11.76
N ARG A 289 13.51 13.77 -11.96
CA ARG A 289 12.96 13.34 -13.27
C ARG A 289 11.66 12.54 -13.14
N SER A 290 10.83 12.59 -14.19
CA SER A 290 9.71 11.68 -14.39
C SER A 290 10.17 10.36 -15.04
N TYR A 291 9.89 9.23 -14.40
CA TYR A 291 10.29 7.90 -14.89
C TYR A 291 9.17 7.15 -15.62
N GLY A 292 8.14 7.85 -16.12
CA GLY A 292 6.93 7.21 -16.67
C GLY A 292 7.23 6.27 -17.85
N VAL A 293 8.11 6.67 -18.77
CA VAL A 293 8.51 5.86 -19.93
C VAL A 293 9.31 4.62 -19.51
N GLN A 294 10.14 4.74 -18.48
CA GLN A 294 10.93 3.65 -17.92
C GLN A 294 10.05 2.65 -17.16
N VAL A 295 9.02 3.13 -16.45
CA VAL A 295 8.01 2.27 -15.82
C VAL A 295 7.22 1.50 -16.89
N ALA A 296 6.88 2.14 -18.01
CA ALA A 296 6.24 1.44 -19.13
C ALA A 296 7.13 0.34 -19.71
N LYS A 297 8.44 0.58 -19.85
CA LYS A 297 9.42 -0.45 -20.24
C LYS A 297 9.41 -1.63 -19.25
N LEU A 298 9.45 -1.35 -17.95
CA LEU A 298 9.41 -2.38 -16.90
C LEU A 298 8.12 -3.21 -16.93
N ALA A 299 6.99 -2.58 -17.30
CA ALA A 299 5.70 -3.23 -17.47
C ALA A 299 5.60 -4.11 -18.74
N GLY A 300 6.66 -4.14 -19.57
CA GLY A 300 6.70 -4.94 -20.79
C GLY A 300 6.08 -4.28 -22.02
N VAL A 301 5.95 -2.94 -22.03
CA VAL A 301 5.50 -2.22 -23.23
C VAL A 301 6.52 -2.42 -24.37
N PRO A 302 6.08 -2.69 -25.62
CA PRO A 302 6.98 -3.03 -26.72
C PRO A 302 8.10 -1.99 -26.95
N PRO A 303 9.35 -2.41 -27.25
CA PRO A 303 10.49 -1.50 -27.38
C PRO A 303 10.27 -0.35 -28.37
N ALA A 304 9.57 -0.60 -29.49
CA ALA A 304 9.25 0.43 -30.47
C ALA A 304 8.33 1.53 -29.91
N VAL A 305 7.38 1.16 -29.04
CA VAL A 305 6.47 2.12 -28.39
C VAL A 305 7.22 2.92 -27.32
N VAL A 306 8.08 2.26 -26.54
CA VAL A 306 8.94 2.93 -25.55
C VAL A 306 9.88 3.94 -26.23
N ALA A 307 10.52 3.55 -27.34
CA ALA A 307 11.37 4.44 -28.12
C ALA A 307 10.59 5.66 -28.63
N ARG A 308 9.39 5.44 -29.18
CA ARG A 308 8.53 6.52 -29.64
C ARG A 308 8.08 7.44 -28.50
N ALA A 309 7.70 6.89 -27.36
CA ALA A 309 7.30 7.66 -26.18
C ALA A 309 8.46 8.55 -25.68
N LYS A 310 9.70 8.04 -25.73
CA LYS A 310 10.89 8.82 -25.40
C LYS A 310 11.10 10.00 -26.36
N GLU A 311 11.00 9.77 -27.67
CA GLU A 311 11.08 10.86 -28.66
C GLU A 311 10.02 11.94 -28.46
N VAL A 312 8.79 11.54 -28.11
CA VAL A 312 7.69 12.48 -27.84
C VAL A 312 7.96 13.28 -26.56
N LEU A 313 8.43 12.61 -25.50
CA LEU A 313 8.78 13.26 -24.24
C LEU A 313 9.92 14.28 -24.44
N ASP A 314 10.99 13.91 -25.13
CA ASP A 314 12.13 14.80 -25.41
C ASP A 314 11.66 16.06 -26.16
N ARG A 315 10.69 15.92 -27.09
CA ARG A 315 10.09 17.06 -27.80
C ARG A 315 9.25 17.95 -26.89
N LEU A 316 8.44 17.37 -26.00
CA LEU A 316 7.62 18.14 -25.06
C LEU A 316 8.48 18.90 -24.05
N GLU A 317 9.52 18.26 -23.51
CA GLU A 317 10.46 18.90 -22.59
C GLU A 317 11.24 20.02 -23.29
N SER A 318 11.71 19.81 -24.53
CA SER A 318 12.42 20.84 -25.31
C SER A 318 11.57 22.07 -25.67
N LYS A 319 10.24 21.93 -25.74
CA LYS A 319 9.31 23.03 -26.04
C LYS A 319 8.85 23.81 -24.81
N THR A 320 9.22 23.43 -23.59
CA THR A 320 8.71 24.06 -22.36
C THR A 320 9.25 25.51 -22.14
N GLU A 321 10.17 25.99 -22.98
CA GLU A 321 10.53 27.42 -23.05
C GLU A 321 9.56 28.28 -23.90
N SER A 322 8.50 27.72 -24.50
CA SER A 322 7.45 28.49 -25.20
C SER A 322 6.10 27.76 -25.24
N PRO A 323 4.95 28.42 -25.03
CA PRO A 323 3.67 27.72 -24.88
C PRO A 323 3.20 27.19 -26.25
N ALA A 324 3.33 25.88 -26.48
CA ALA A 324 2.83 25.23 -27.69
C ALA A 324 1.53 24.46 -27.42
N ARG A 325 0.55 24.69 -28.29
CA ARG A 325 -0.73 23.98 -28.37
C ARG A 325 -0.51 22.51 -28.73
N LEU A 326 -1.36 21.64 -28.17
CA LEU A 326 -1.45 20.20 -28.48
C LEU A 326 -1.69 19.90 -29.98
N ASP A 327 -2.09 20.89 -30.77
CA ASP A 327 -2.38 20.78 -32.21
C ASP A 327 -1.14 20.61 -33.10
N ASP A 328 0.08 20.82 -32.57
CA ASP A 328 1.35 20.61 -33.31
C ASP A 328 1.83 19.15 -33.29
N LEU A 329 1.11 18.24 -32.62
CA LEU A 329 1.37 16.81 -32.71
C LEU A 329 0.76 16.31 -34.04
N PRO A 330 1.55 15.70 -34.95
CA PRO A 330 0.98 15.03 -36.10
C PRO A 330 0.32 13.74 -35.61
N LEU A 331 -0.90 13.85 -35.09
CA LEU A 331 -1.75 12.74 -34.64
C LEU A 331 -2.10 11.78 -35.80
N PHE A 332 -1.87 12.24 -37.04
CA PHE A 332 -2.02 11.49 -38.28
C PHE A 332 -0.82 11.65 -39.24
N ALA A 333 0.42 11.66 -38.73
CA ALA A 333 1.52 11.19 -39.57
C ALA A 333 1.36 9.68 -39.71
N ALA A 334 0.62 9.29 -40.74
CA ALA A 334 0.62 7.97 -41.34
C ALA A 334 2.02 7.35 -41.24
N PHE A 335 2.05 6.05 -40.95
CA PHE A 335 3.18 5.15 -41.18
C PHE A 335 4.12 5.67 -42.26
N ALA A 336 5.10 6.49 -41.86
CA ALA A 336 6.28 6.68 -42.65
C ALA A 336 7.02 5.35 -42.47
N PRO A 337 7.28 4.57 -43.54
CA PRO A 337 8.19 3.45 -43.41
C PRO A 337 9.44 4.02 -42.76
N ALA A 338 9.90 3.34 -41.70
CA ALA A 338 11.13 3.67 -41.02
C ALA A 338 12.13 4.15 -42.06
N SER A 339 12.60 5.39 -41.92
CA SER A 339 13.77 5.88 -42.65
C SER A 339 14.75 4.73 -42.66
N ALA A 340 15.05 4.25 -43.88
CA ALA A 340 15.86 3.07 -44.09
C ALA A 340 17.00 3.04 -43.07
N PRO A 341 17.28 1.89 -42.42
CA PRO A 341 18.44 1.81 -41.55
C PRO A 341 19.61 2.39 -42.35
N ALA A 342 20.33 3.34 -41.75
CA ALA A 342 21.52 3.91 -42.35
C ALA A 342 22.29 2.76 -42.98
N GLN A 343 22.50 2.80 -44.31
CA GLN A 343 23.24 1.76 -45.00
C GLN A 343 24.61 1.72 -44.35
N VAL A 344 24.77 0.79 -43.42
CA VAL A 344 26.07 0.38 -42.90
C VAL A 344 26.75 -0.15 -44.15
N ALA A 345 27.73 0.60 -44.67
CA ALA A 345 28.58 0.10 -45.73
C ALA A 345 29.05 -1.29 -45.29
N PRO A 346 28.87 -2.34 -46.11
CA PRO A 346 29.11 -3.71 -45.68
C PRO A 346 30.52 -3.78 -45.11
N SER A 347 30.64 -4.29 -43.88
CA SER A 347 31.94 -4.48 -43.27
C SER A 347 32.77 -5.38 -44.19
N ARG A 348 34.11 -5.26 -44.17
CA ARG A 348 34.97 -6.13 -45.00
C ARG A 348 34.69 -7.63 -44.77
N THR A 349 34.17 -7.96 -43.59
CA THR A 349 33.68 -9.29 -43.22
C THR A 349 32.38 -9.68 -43.91
N ASP A 350 31.40 -8.78 -44.04
CA ASP A 350 30.10 -9.09 -44.67
C ASP A 350 30.25 -9.36 -46.16
N ALA A 351 31.09 -8.58 -46.85
CA ALA A 351 31.41 -8.81 -48.26
C ALA A 351 32.15 -10.15 -48.46
N ALA A 352 33.13 -10.45 -47.60
CA ALA A 352 33.85 -11.72 -47.66
C ALA A 352 32.96 -12.94 -47.34
N LEU A 353 31.88 -12.75 -46.57
CA LEU A 353 30.92 -13.81 -46.26
C LEU A 353 30.00 -14.12 -47.45
N GLN A 354 29.59 -13.09 -48.20
CA GLN A 354 28.70 -13.24 -49.36
C GLN A 354 29.37 -13.93 -50.55
N ASP A 355 30.70 -13.81 -50.68
CA ASP A 355 31.48 -14.44 -51.75
C ASP A 355 31.85 -15.91 -51.47
N LEU A 356 31.49 -16.46 -50.30
CA LEU A 356 31.81 -17.86 -49.97
C LEU A 356 30.77 -18.82 -50.57
N ASP A 357 31.23 -19.70 -51.46
CA ASP A 357 30.47 -20.87 -51.91
C ASP A 357 30.58 -22.01 -50.89
N VAL A 358 29.68 -22.01 -49.91
CA VAL A 358 29.71 -22.94 -48.77
C VAL A 358 29.48 -24.39 -49.21
N ASP A 359 28.73 -24.61 -50.29
CA ASP A 359 28.38 -25.95 -50.78
C ASP A 359 29.49 -26.55 -51.68
N GLY A 360 30.37 -25.70 -52.22
CA GLY A 360 31.50 -26.11 -53.07
C GLY A 360 32.82 -26.34 -52.33
N MET A 361 32.91 -26.04 -51.04
CA MET A 361 34.17 -26.08 -50.30
C MET A 361 34.47 -27.45 -49.69
N SER A 362 35.75 -27.85 -49.73
CA SER A 362 36.22 -28.97 -48.92
C SER A 362 36.28 -28.59 -47.43
N PRO A 363 36.22 -29.56 -46.50
CA PRO A 363 36.26 -29.27 -45.06
C PRO A 363 37.49 -28.46 -44.60
N ARG A 364 38.62 -28.58 -45.31
CA ARG A 364 39.83 -27.82 -45.01
C ARG A 364 39.73 -26.37 -45.48
N GLU A 365 39.16 -26.13 -46.66
CA GLU A 365 38.93 -24.79 -47.19
C GLU A 365 37.88 -24.02 -46.39
N ALA A 366 36.85 -24.71 -45.90
CA ALA A 366 35.86 -24.13 -44.99
C ALA A 366 36.51 -23.66 -43.67
N LEU A 367 37.44 -24.46 -43.11
CA LEU A 367 38.17 -24.07 -41.91
C LEU A 367 39.08 -22.87 -42.14
N ASP A 368 39.79 -22.84 -43.27
CA ASP A 368 40.67 -21.72 -43.65
C ASP A 368 39.87 -20.42 -43.90
N ALA A 369 38.67 -20.52 -44.49
CA ALA A 369 37.75 -19.40 -44.67
C ALA A 369 37.29 -18.82 -43.32
N LEU A 370 36.99 -19.66 -42.34
CA LEU A 370 36.64 -19.22 -40.98
C LEU A 370 37.78 -18.47 -40.28
N TYR A 371 39.02 -18.94 -40.44
CA TYR A 371 40.19 -18.22 -39.91
C TYR A 371 40.39 -16.86 -40.58
N ARG A 372 40.16 -16.77 -41.89
CA ARG A 372 40.24 -15.52 -42.66
C ARG A 372 39.18 -14.52 -42.22
N LEU A 373 37.94 -14.94 -42.02
CA LEU A 373 36.86 -14.10 -41.50
C LEU A 373 37.15 -13.59 -40.09
N LYS A 374 37.71 -14.46 -39.23
CA LYS A 374 38.12 -14.07 -37.87
C LYS A 374 39.25 -13.04 -37.85
N ALA A 375 40.16 -13.09 -38.83
CA ALA A 375 41.21 -12.09 -38.97
C ALA A 375 40.67 -10.71 -39.39
N LEU A 376 39.61 -10.68 -40.21
CA LEU A 376 38.96 -9.45 -40.67
C LEU A 376 38.07 -8.78 -39.59
N LEU A 377 37.81 -9.45 -38.47
CA LEU A 377 37.06 -8.93 -37.31
C LEU A 377 37.92 -8.15 -36.29
N LYS A 378 39.26 -8.17 -36.42
CA LYS A 378 40.13 -7.32 -35.60
C LYS A 378 40.24 -5.91 -36.23
N PRO A 379 40.23 -4.83 -35.43
CA PRO A 379 40.10 -3.46 -35.93
C PRO A 379 41.23 -3.02 -36.87
#